data_AF-A0A349G8Q5-F1
#
_entry.id   AF-A0A349G8Q5-F1
#
_cell.length_a   1.000
_cell.length_b   1.000
_cell.length_c   1.000
_cell.angle_alpha   90.00
_cell.angle_beta   90.00
_cell.angle_gamma   90.00
#
_symmetry.space_group_name_H-M   'P 1'
#
loop_
_entity.id
_entity.type
_entity.pdbx_description
1 polymer ?
#
loop_
_entity_poly.entity_id
_entity_poly.type
_entity_poly.pdbx_seq_one_letter_code
_entity_poly.pdbx_strand_id
1 'polypeptide(L)'
;MINKYDHITDYFENTFELSRIKSLPITDKFRLINYIKLVSKANEVAKQKNIDAITESYLYNVDKTFHLFVSLLASELSTDVISDIIECYAHNFNDSDVYYAKVVFLGSGALMIQKGIESNAIISYLISLLGEEFLKNNYQRIFNERDILDINEENEINIKFKNLDMTYRKLKYDMLALRQIKTDQGHSKLREVIFKYYGNNDLKLYYSLLDVHDKKVSEYLYRKLMKDSPKMDRFLLTASRSMIRDVDIIDMHYLLNGVIGKYTNFLKPYSEVITEIKMREQEILSKIQ
;
A
#
# COMPACT_ATOMS: atom_id res chain seq x y z
N MET A 1 -19.76 -13.00 -17.87
CA MET A 1 -18.55 -12.16 -18.03
C MET A 1 -17.58 -12.61 -16.97
N ILE A 2 -16.47 -13.25 -17.36
CA ILE A 2 -15.48 -13.80 -16.42
C ILE A 2 -14.82 -12.62 -15.70
N ASN A 3 -14.83 -12.65 -14.37
CA ASN A 3 -14.20 -11.65 -13.51
C ASN A 3 -12.71 -11.60 -13.83
N LYS A 4 -12.18 -10.43 -14.15
CA LYS A 4 -10.79 -10.28 -14.61
C LYS A 4 -9.73 -10.48 -13.51
N TYR A 5 -10.10 -10.99 -12.32
CA TYR A 5 -9.23 -11.18 -11.16
C TYR A 5 -9.68 -12.35 -10.26
N ASP A 6 -10.10 -13.49 -10.84
CA ASP A 6 -10.55 -14.65 -10.03
C ASP A 6 -9.40 -15.32 -9.26
N HIS A 7 -8.13 -15.03 -9.59
CA HIS A 7 -6.95 -15.53 -8.87
C HIS A 7 -6.07 -14.39 -8.36
N ILE A 8 -5.76 -14.41 -7.06
CA ILE A 8 -4.87 -13.42 -6.41
C ILE A 8 -3.48 -13.39 -7.06
N THR A 9 -3.06 -14.50 -7.68
CA THR A 9 -1.80 -14.66 -8.38
C THR A 9 -1.73 -13.79 -9.64
N ASP A 10 -2.83 -13.72 -10.40
CA ASP A 10 -2.93 -12.92 -11.62
C ASP A 10 -2.95 -11.42 -11.29
N TYR A 11 -3.53 -11.05 -10.15
CA TYR A 11 -3.49 -9.67 -9.67
C TYR A 11 -2.04 -9.20 -9.45
N PHE A 12 -1.22 -9.99 -8.76
CA PHE A 12 0.15 -9.61 -8.44
C PHE A 12 1.06 -9.56 -9.66
N GLU A 13 0.93 -10.51 -10.59
CA GLU A 13 1.70 -10.52 -11.84
C GLU A 13 1.41 -9.31 -12.73
N ASN A 14 0.17 -8.79 -12.68
CA ASN A 14 -0.24 -7.61 -13.45
C ASN A 14 0.01 -6.28 -12.71
N THR A 15 0.21 -6.32 -11.39
CA THR A 15 0.38 -5.11 -10.55
C THR A 15 1.86 -4.80 -10.29
N PHE A 16 2.70 -5.82 -10.13
CA PHE A 16 4.10 -5.65 -9.76
C PHE A 16 5.07 -6.03 -10.89
N GLU A 17 6.20 -5.32 -10.95
CA GLU A 17 7.28 -5.53 -11.92
C GLU A 17 8.15 -6.71 -11.46
N LEU A 18 7.68 -7.93 -11.68
CA LEU A 18 8.34 -9.16 -11.24
C LEU A 18 9.74 -9.36 -11.82
N SER A 19 10.07 -8.72 -12.95
CA SER A 19 11.42 -8.72 -13.52
C SER A 19 12.47 -8.18 -12.54
N ARG A 20 12.12 -7.13 -11.77
CA ARG A 20 12.99 -6.50 -10.77
C ARG A 20 13.35 -7.45 -9.64
N ILE A 21 12.44 -8.35 -9.29
CA ILE A 21 12.64 -9.39 -8.26
C ILE A 21 13.53 -10.50 -8.82
N LYS A 22 13.27 -10.93 -10.06
CA LYS A 22 14.03 -11.99 -10.73
C LYS A 22 15.50 -11.60 -10.95
N SER A 23 15.81 -10.32 -11.13
CA SER A 23 17.18 -9.82 -11.33
C SER A 23 17.98 -9.63 -10.04
N LEU A 24 17.39 -9.83 -8.85
CA LEU A 24 18.09 -9.65 -7.59
C LEU A 24 19.31 -10.57 -7.44
N PRO A 25 20.38 -10.12 -6.76
CA PRO A 25 21.48 -10.98 -6.35
C PRO A 25 20.98 -12.18 -5.53
N ILE A 26 21.69 -13.31 -5.65
CA ILE A 26 21.38 -14.55 -4.92
C ILE A 26 21.26 -14.30 -3.41
N THR A 27 22.17 -13.48 -2.84
CA THR A 27 22.17 -13.12 -1.42
C THR A 27 20.88 -12.44 -0.98
N ASP A 28 20.35 -11.51 -1.77
CA ASP A 28 19.11 -10.80 -1.44
C ASP A 28 17.88 -11.69 -1.64
N LYS A 29 17.91 -12.61 -2.61
CA LYS A 29 16.87 -13.63 -2.75
C LYS A 29 16.79 -14.56 -1.54
N PHE A 30 17.93 -14.93 -0.95
CA PHE A 30 17.93 -15.69 0.32
C PHE A 30 17.36 -14.88 1.49
N ARG A 31 17.62 -13.57 1.56
CA ARG A 31 16.97 -12.71 2.55
C ARG A 31 15.45 -12.67 2.38
N LEU A 32 14.96 -12.63 1.13
CA LEU A 32 13.52 -12.70 0.85
C LEU A 32 12.86 -14.00 1.34
N ILE A 33 13.58 -15.12 1.34
CA ILE A 33 13.06 -16.39 1.88
C ILE A 33 12.69 -16.26 3.36
N ASN A 34 13.45 -15.51 4.16
CA ASN A 34 13.13 -15.30 5.56
C ASN A 34 11.80 -14.54 5.73
N TYR A 35 11.49 -13.61 4.85
CA TYR A 35 10.19 -12.93 4.82
C TYR A 35 9.05 -13.84 4.39
N ILE A 36 9.27 -14.76 3.44
CA ILE A 36 8.28 -15.79 3.06
C ILE A 36 7.94 -16.68 4.27
N LYS A 37 8.96 -17.10 5.03
CA LYS A 37 8.78 -17.89 6.26
C LYS A 37 8.02 -17.10 7.33
N LEU A 38 8.34 -15.82 7.51
CA LEU A 38 7.62 -14.93 8.43
C LEU A 38 6.12 -14.90 8.11
N VAL A 39 5.77 -14.66 6.84
CA VAL A 39 4.38 -14.69 6.36
C VAL A 39 3.74 -16.05 6.61
N SER A 40 4.41 -17.16 6.32
CA SER A 40 3.87 -18.50 6.54
C SER A 40 3.52 -18.76 8.01
N LYS A 41 4.44 -18.42 8.93
CA LYS A 41 4.21 -18.59 10.37
C LYS A 41 3.06 -17.71 10.85
N ALA A 42 2.96 -16.48 10.33
CA ALA A 42 1.84 -15.61 10.66
C ALA A 42 0.51 -16.14 10.14
N ASN A 43 0.49 -16.76 8.95
CA ASN A 43 -0.70 -17.41 8.42
C ASN A 43 -1.18 -18.56 9.33
N GLU A 44 -0.25 -19.34 9.90
CA GLU A 44 -0.60 -20.40 10.85
C GLU A 44 -1.25 -19.83 12.11
N VAL A 45 -0.73 -18.72 12.64
CA VAL A 45 -1.36 -18.00 13.77
C VAL A 45 -2.76 -17.50 13.39
N ALA A 46 -2.88 -16.88 12.21
CA ALA A 46 -4.14 -16.33 11.71
C ALA A 46 -5.22 -17.41 11.58
N LYS A 47 -4.86 -18.61 11.10
CA LYS A 47 -5.79 -19.73 10.99
C LYS A 47 -6.26 -20.27 12.33
N GLN A 48 -5.39 -20.27 13.34
CA GLN A 48 -5.72 -20.81 14.66
C GLN A 48 -6.56 -19.85 15.48
N LYS A 49 -6.32 -18.53 15.34
CA LYS A 49 -6.81 -17.51 16.28
C LYS A 49 -7.35 -16.24 15.63
N ASN A 50 -7.61 -16.26 14.32
CA ASN A 50 -7.95 -15.11 13.47
C ASN A 50 -6.79 -14.13 13.24
N ILE A 51 -6.97 -13.22 12.27
CA ILE A 51 -5.96 -12.24 11.80
C ILE A 51 -5.46 -11.35 12.95
N ASP A 52 -6.34 -10.95 13.87
CA ASP A 52 -5.98 -10.07 14.98
C ASP A 52 -4.92 -10.69 15.89
N ALA A 53 -4.94 -12.02 16.06
CA ALA A 53 -3.96 -12.71 16.87
C ALA A 53 -2.52 -12.64 16.31
N ILE A 54 -2.35 -12.29 15.03
CA ILE A 54 -1.02 -12.02 14.48
C ILE A 54 -0.40 -10.81 15.20
N THR A 55 -1.19 -9.76 15.48
CA THR A 55 -0.73 -8.52 16.13
C THR A 55 -0.29 -8.73 17.58
N GLU A 56 -0.80 -9.79 18.21
CA GLU A 56 -0.44 -10.20 19.59
C GLU A 56 0.71 -11.21 19.63
N SER A 57 1.14 -11.72 18.47
CA SER A 57 2.18 -12.75 18.37
C SER A 57 3.59 -12.16 18.38
N TYR A 58 4.59 -12.98 18.73
CA TYR A 58 6.00 -12.59 18.66
C TYR A 58 6.44 -12.20 17.23
N LEU A 59 5.73 -12.67 16.20
CA LEU A 59 6.03 -12.41 14.79
C LEU A 59 5.77 -10.94 14.41
N TYR A 60 4.85 -10.26 15.11
CA TYR A 60 4.40 -8.92 14.76
C TYR A 60 5.52 -7.87 14.76
N ASN A 61 6.49 -8.02 15.66
CA ASN A 61 7.58 -7.07 15.84
C ASN A 61 8.90 -7.54 15.21
N VAL A 62 8.90 -8.65 14.47
CA VAL A 62 10.11 -9.20 13.82
C VAL A 62 10.61 -8.29 12.70
N ASP A 63 9.71 -7.64 11.96
CA ASP A 63 10.07 -6.76 10.85
C ASP A 63 9.10 -5.57 10.76
N LYS A 64 9.63 -4.35 10.58
CA LYS A 64 8.82 -3.12 10.57
C LYS A 64 7.86 -3.03 9.37
N THR A 65 8.25 -3.61 8.23
CA THR A 65 7.42 -3.62 7.01
C THR A 65 6.32 -4.65 7.16
N PHE A 66 6.64 -5.80 7.76
CA PHE A 66 5.65 -6.82 8.07
C PHE A 66 4.62 -6.30 9.09
N HIS A 67 5.10 -5.67 10.17
CA HIS A 67 4.26 -4.98 11.16
C HIS A 67 3.25 -4.07 10.46
N LEU A 68 3.72 -3.15 9.60
CA LEU A 68 2.88 -2.23 8.84
C LEU A 68 1.77 -2.94 8.07
N PHE A 69 2.09 -3.99 7.30
CA PHE A 69 1.08 -4.68 6.49
C PHE A 69 0.11 -5.51 7.33
N VAL A 70 0.56 -6.16 8.40
CA VAL A 70 -0.34 -6.86 9.32
C VAL A 70 -1.28 -5.89 10.04
N SER A 71 -0.79 -4.72 10.45
CA SER A 71 -1.65 -3.68 11.04
C SER A 71 -2.76 -3.23 10.08
N LEU A 72 -2.47 -3.13 8.76
CA LEU A 72 -3.48 -2.83 7.75
C LEU A 72 -4.57 -3.90 7.69
N LEU A 73 -4.19 -5.19 7.80
CA LEU A 73 -5.15 -6.29 7.81
C LEU A 73 -6.09 -6.20 9.02
N ALA A 74 -5.56 -5.87 10.20
CA ALA A 74 -6.32 -5.71 11.43
C ALA A 74 -7.16 -4.41 11.47
N SER A 75 -6.94 -3.48 10.54
CA SER A 75 -7.68 -2.20 10.50
C SER A 75 -9.02 -2.30 9.75
N GLU A 76 -9.51 -3.51 9.45
CA GLU A 76 -10.78 -3.78 8.72
C GLU A 76 -10.91 -3.08 7.35
N LEU A 77 -9.78 -2.64 6.77
CA LEU A 77 -9.76 -2.02 5.45
C LEU A 77 -10.14 -3.02 4.35
N SER A 78 -10.82 -2.53 3.31
CA SER A 78 -11.12 -3.35 2.14
C SER A 78 -9.83 -3.85 1.46
N THR A 79 -9.85 -5.08 0.94
CA THR A 79 -8.68 -5.67 0.25
C THR A 79 -8.17 -4.77 -0.87
N ASP A 80 -9.07 -4.14 -1.63
CA ASP A 80 -8.70 -3.23 -2.73
C ASP A 80 -7.85 -2.04 -2.22
N VAL A 81 -8.22 -1.46 -1.07
CA VAL A 81 -7.49 -0.35 -0.45
C VAL A 81 -6.15 -0.81 0.09
N ILE A 82 -6.08 -1.95 0.78
CA ILE A 82 -4.81 -2.51 1.28
C ILE A 82 -3.86 -2.77 0.11
N SER A 83 -4.40 -3.29 -0.99
CA SER A 83 -3.63 -3.56 -2.19
C SER A 83 -3.09 -2.30 -2.85
N ASP A 84 -3.91 -1.27 -3.00
CA ASP A 84 -3.48 0.03 -3.50
C ASP A 84 -2.43 0.68 -2.56
N ILE A 85 -2.54 0.49 -1.24
CA ILE A 85 -1.53 0.96 -0.25
C ILE A 85 -0.19 0.25 -0.48
N ILE A 86 -0.18 -1.08 -0.62
CA ILE A 86 1.04 -1.86 -0.89
C ILE A 86 1.68 -1.40 -2.21
N GLU A 87 0.86 -1.21 -3.25
CA GLU A 87 1.31 -0.69 -4.55
C GLU A 87 1.99 0.68 -4.40
N CYS A 88 1.37 1.60 -3.64
CA CYS A 88 1.96 2.92 -3.36
C CYS A 88 3.29 2.83 -2.61
N TYR A 89 3.42 1.91 -1.64
CA TYR A 89 4.69 1.67 -0.96
C TYR A 89 5.76 1.11 -1.90
N ALA A 90 5.40 0.18 -2.79
CA ALA A 90 6.34 -0.42 -3.74
C ALA A 90 6.90 0.66 -4.68
N HIS A 91 6.03 1.52 -5.22
CA HIS A 91 6.38 2.63 -6.10
C HIS A 91 7.27 3.72 -5.45
N ASN A 92 7.44 3.71 -4.12
CA ASN A 92 8.42 4.59 -3.47
C ASN A 92 9.86 4.12 -3.64
N PHE A 93 10.07 2.87 -4.08
CA PHE A 93 11.39 2.26 -4.24
C PHE A 93 11.74 2.04 -5.72
N ASN A 94 11.49 3.04 -6.56
CA ASN A 94 11.90 3.01 -7.97
C ASN A 94 13.41 2.83 -8.13
N ASP A 95 14.21 3.35 -7.21
CA ASP A 95 15.68 3.29 -7.27
C ASP A 95 16.28 2.10 -6.51
N SER A 96 15.47 1.22 -5.91
CA SER A 96 15.96 0.07 -5.14
C SER A 96 15.09 -1.16 -5.31
N ASP A 97 15.58 -2.10 -6.12
CA ASP A 97 14.90 -3.38 -6.36
C ASP A 97 14.79 -4.25 -5.11
N VAL A 98 15.77 -4.14 -4.20
CA VAL A 98 15.80 -4.88 -2.94
C VAL A 98 14.66 -4.44 -2.01
N TYR A 99 14.47 -3.13 -1.84
CA TYR A 99 13.36 -2.59 -1.03
C TYR A 99 12.01 -2.79 -1.69
N TYR A 100 11.95 -2.63 -3.02
CA TYR A 100 10.78 -2.97 -3.82
C TYR A 100 10.33 -4.41 -3.57
N ALA A 101 11.26 -5.37 -3.71
CA ALA A 101 10.95 -6.78 -3.54
C ALA A 101 10.49 -7.12 -2.11
N LYS A 102 11.12 -6.53 -1.07
CA LYS A 102 10.65 -6.72 0.32
C LYS A 102 9.20 -6.29 0.50
N VAL A 103 8.84 -5.10 -0.01
CA VAL A 103 7.47 -4.59 0.05
C VAL A 103 6.51 -5.53 -0.69
N VAL A 104 6.86 -5.96 -1.89
CA VAL A 104 6.02 -6.85 -2.71
C VAL A 104 5.81 -8.20 -2.02
N PHE A 105 6.86 -8.81 -1.46
CA PHE A 105 6.75 -10.13 -0.80
C PHE A 105 5.91 -10.07 0.46
N LEU A 106 6.21 -9.13 1.36
CA LEU A 106 5.47 -9.00 2.63
C LEU A 106 4.03 -8.54 2.40
N GLY A 107 3.81 -7.61 1.47
CA GLY A 107 2.47 -7.12 1.12
C GLY A 107 1.62 -8.19 0.43
N SER A 108 2.17 -8.91 -0.54
CA SER A 108 1.47 -10.02 -1.21
C SER A 108 1.15 -11.13 -0.21
N GLY A 109 2.11 -11.47 0.66
CA GLY A 109 1.90 -12.41 1.75
C GLY A 109 0.77 -12.02 2.68
N ALA A 110 0.72 -10.76 3.12
CA ALA A 110 -0.34 -10.22 3.97
C ALA A 110 -1.73 -10.33 3.29
N LEU A 111 -1.85 -9.96 2.02
CA LEU A 111 -3.09 -10.08 1.26
C LEU A 111 -3.54 -11.55 1.10
N MET A 112 -2.60 -12.48 0.89
CA MET A 112 -2.91 -13.91 0.82
C MET A 112 -3.41 -14.46 2.17
N ILE A 113 -2.85 -13.99 3.30
CA ILE A 113 -3.35 -14.30 4.65
C ILE A 113 -4.79 -13.78 4.80
N GLN A 114 -5.05 -12.52 4.41
CA GLN A 114 -6.38 -11.92 4.49
C GLN A 114 -7.43 -12.72 3.69
N LYS A 115 -7.02 -13.26 2.55
CA LYS A 115 -7.86 -14.09 1.67
C LYS A 115 -8.00 -15.54 2.15
N GLY A 116 -7.41 -15.91 3.29
CA GLY A 116 -7.50 -17.25 3.86
C GLY A 116 -6.74 -18.33 3.07
N ILE A 117 -5.68 -17.95 2.35
CA ILE A 117 -4.92 -18.89 1.53
C ILE A 117 -4.04 -19.79 2.40
N GLU A 118 -3.98 -21.07 2.05
CA GLU A 118 -3.18 -22.08 2.73
C GLU A 118 -1.68 -21.73 2.77
N SER A 119 -1.00 -21.93 3.91
CA SER A 119 0.41 -21.54 4.10
C SER A 119 1.34 -22.14 3.04
N ASN A 120 1.12 -23.41 2.68
CA ASN A 120 1.89 -24.09 1.64
C ASN A 120 1.72 -23.44 0.25
N ALA A 121 0.51 -22.95 -0.05
CA ALA A 121 0.24 -22.25 -1.31
C ALA A 121 0.88 -20.86 -1.32
N ILE A 122 0.83 -20.13 -0.20
CA ILE A 122 1.53 -18.85 -0.03
C ILE A 122 3.04 -19.02 -0.25
N ILE A 123 3.66 -20.00 0.43
CA ILE A 123 5.09 -20.30 0.28
C ILE A 123 5.41 -20.61 -1.18
N SER A 124 4.69 -21.55 -1.79
CA SER A 124 4.96 -22.01 -3.15
C SER A 124 4.85 -20.86 -4.15
N TYR A 125 3.82 -20.03 -4.00
CA TYR A 125 3.63 -18.85 -4.84
C TYR A 125 4.77 -17.85 -4.69
N LEU A 126 5.06 -17.39 -3.47
CA LEU A 126 6.09 -16.36 -3.25
C LEU A 126 7.49 -16.86 -3.65
N ILE A 127 7.80 -18.14 -3.41
CA ILE A 127 9.07 -18.76 -3.84
C ILE A 127 9.16 -18.76 -5.38
N SER A 128 8.06 -19.03 -6.09
CA SER A 128 8.06 -19.02 -7.56
C SER A 128 8.46 -17.67 -8.16
N LEU A 129 8.21 -16.56 -7.44
CA LEU A 129 8.57 -15.21 -7.87
C LEU A 129 10.09 -14.95 -7.88
N LEU A 130 10.89 -15.76 -7.18
CA LEU A 130 12.36 -15.60 -7.11
C LEU A 130 13.09 -16.02 -8.40
N GLY A 131 12.39 -16.69 -9.32
CA GLY A 131 12.89 -17.08 -10.63
C GLY A 131 13.42 -18.51 -10.71
N GLU A 132 13.13 -19.17 -11.83
CA GLU A 132 13.38 -20.60 -12.04
C GLU A 132 14.84 -21.01 -11.85
N GLU A 133 15.79 -20.23 -12.38
CA GLU A 133 17.23 -20.53 -12.26
C GLU A 133 17.71 -20.53 -10.81
N PHE A 134 17.27 -19.54 -10.02
CA PHE A 134 17.58 -19.48 -8.60
C PHE A 134 17.04 -20.71 -7.87
N LEU A 135 15.80 -21.11 -8.16
CA LEU A 135 15.17 -22.27 -7.53
C LEU A 135 15.90 -23.57 -7.88
N LYS A 136 16.20 -23.80 -9.16
CA LYS A 136 16.94 -25.00 -9.61
C LYS A 136 18.29 -25.14 -8.90
N ASN A 137 19.01 -24.02 -8.75
CA ASN A 137 20.37 -24.02 -8.21
C ASN A 137 20.42 -24.04 -6.67
N ASN A 138 19.30 -23.75 -5.98
CA ASN A 138 19.29 -23.56 -4.53
C ASN A 138 18.22 -24.37 -3.78
N TYR A 139 17.42 -25.18 -4.48
CA TYR A 139 16.27 -25.92 -3.92
C TYR A 139 16.56 -26.63 -2.60
N GLN A 140 17.67 -27.40 -2.53
CA GLN A 140 18.04 -28.14 -1.32
C GLN A 140 18.24 -27.23 -0.12
N ARG A 141 18.89 -26.07 -0.30
CA ARG A 141 19.12 -25.11 0.78
C ARG A 141 17.81 -24.48 1.25
N ILE A 142 16.95 -24.08 0.32
CA ILE A 142 15.63 -23.52 0.62
C ILE A 142 14.79 -24.51 1.43
N PHE A 143 14.81 -25.79 1.05
CA PHE A 143 14.07 -26.85 1.72
C PHE A 143 14.64 -27.18 3.11
N ASN A 144 15.97 -27.30 3.23
CA ASN A 144 16.63 -27.64 4.49
C ASN A 144 16.48 -26.54 5.55
N GLU A 145 16.40 -25.27 5.14
CA GLU A 145 16.28 -24.13 6.06
C GLU A 145 14.81 -23.74 6.33
N ARG A 146 13.82 -24.48 5.84
CA ARG A 146 12.40 -24.07 5.79
C ARG A 146 11.83 -23.58 7.12
N ASP A 147 12.21 -24.20 8.23
CA ASP A 147 11.59 -23.95 9.55
C ASP A 147 12.32 -22.87 10.37
N ILE A 148 13.55 -22.55 10.00
CA ILE A 148 14.40 -21.59 10.72
C ILE A 148 14.11 -20.19 10.19
N LEU A 149 13.61 -19.32 11.07
CA LEU A 149 13.43 -17.89 10.80
C LEU A 149 14.66 -17.15 11.31
N ASP A 150 15.48 -16.60 10.41
CA ASP A 150 16.69 -15.84 10.74
C ASP A 150 16.60 -14.40 10.21
N ILE A 151 15.79 -13.60 10.90
CA ILE A 151 15.70 -12.15 10.66
C ILE A 151 16.36 -11.48 11.87
N ASN A 152 17.61 -11.06 11.67
CA ASN A 152 18.40 -10.26 12.60
C ASN A 152 18.83 -8.96 11.91
N GLU A 153 19.46 -8.02 12.62
CA GLU A 153 19.86 -6.73 12.04
C GLU A 153 20.79 -6.87 10.81
N GLU A 154 21.61 -7.92 10.74
CA GLU A 154 22.52 -8.18 9.61
C GLU A 154 21.79 -8.76 8.37
N ASN A 155 20.71 -9.50 8.62
CA ASN A 155 19.90 -10.17 7.62
C ASN A 155 18.65 -9.36 7.21
N GLU A 156 18.28 -8.32 7.96
CA GLU A 156 17.17 -7.46 7.66
C GLU A 156 17.50 -6.52 6.48
N ILE A 157 16.62 -6.51 5.48
CA ILE A 157 16.61 -5.47 4.46
C ILE A 157 15.99 -4.21 5.10
N ASN A 158 16.83 -3.35 5.67
CA ASN A 158 16.37 -2.17 6.42
C ASN A 158 15.91 -1.06 5.46
N ILE A 159 14.59 -0.88 5.37
CA ILE A 159 14.00 0.12 4.47
C ILE A 159 14.12 1.52 5.09
N LYS A 160 14.92 2.39 4.46
CA LYS A 160 14.98 3.81 4.80
C LYS A 160 13.86 4.57 4.12
N PHE A 161 12.83 4.92 4.88
CA PHE A 161 11.82 5.85 4.43
C PHE A 161 12.33 7.28 4.53
N LYS A 162 12.00 8.10 3.53
CA LYS A 162 12.35 9.53 3.57
C LYS A 162 11.60 10.19 4.72
N ASN A 163 12.27 11.13 5.42
CA ASN A 163 11.62 11.96 6.42
C ASN A 163 10.36 12.61 5.83
N LEU A 164 9.29 12.65 6.61
CA LEU A 164 8.06 13.34 6.23
C LEU A 164 8.39 14.81 6.00
N ASP A 165 8.40 15.23 4.73
CA ASP A 165 8.47 16.64 4.39
C ASP A 165 7.21 17.34 4.92
N MET A 166 7.41 18.47 5.61
CA MET A 166 6.31 19.31 6.12
C MET A 166 5.33 19.72 5.02
N THR A 167 5.82 19.82 3.78
CA THR A 167 5.03 20.10 2.58
C THR A 167 3.95 19.04 2.35
N TYR A 168 4.31 17.75 2.44
CA TYR A 168 3.34 16.64 2.28
C TYR A 168 2.34 16.58 3.43
N ARG A 169 2.73 16.99 4.65
CA ARG A 169 1.81 16.99 5.79
C ARG A 169 0.63 17.91 5.52
N LYS A 170 0.90 19.20 5.27
CA LYS A 170 -0.17 20.19 5.04
C LYS A 170 -1.04 19.79 3.85
N LEU A 171 -0.41 19.42 2.74
CA LEU A 171 -1.13 19.01 1.54
C LEU A 171 -2.03 17.80 1.79
N LYS A 172 -1.58 16.81 2.58
CA LYS A 172 -2.40 15.66 2.95
C LYS A 172 -3.67 16.05 3.68
N TYR A 173 -3.56 16.88 4.71
CA TYR A 173 -4.74 17.28 5.46
C TYR A 173 -5.64 18.23 4.65
N ASP A 174 -5.10 19.00 3.71
CA ASP A 174 -5.92 19.72 2.72
C ASP A 174 -6.71 18.74 1.85
N MET A 175 -6.09 17.68 1.34
CA MET A 175 -6.80 16.69 0.50
C MET A 175 -7.88 15.95 1.30
N LEU A 176 -7.60 15.58 2.55
CA LEU A 176 -8.60 14.97 3.43
C LEU A 176 -9.75 15.93 3.75
N ALA A 177 -9.46 17.22 3.93
CA ALA A 177 -10.49 18.25 4.11
C ALA A 177 -11.35 18.45 2.84
N LEU A 178 -10.76 18.43 1.65
CA LEU A 178 -11.53 18.43 0.40
C LEU A 178 -12.44 17.20 0.30
N ARG A 179 -11.95 16.02 0.71
CA ARG A 179 -12.80 14.82 0.79
C ARG A 179 -13.95 14.98 1.79
N GLN A 180 -13.70 15.60 2.94
CA GLN A 180 -14.72 15.92 3.95
C GLN A 180 -15.79 16.87 3.39
N ILE A 181 -15.39 17.93 2.67
CA ILE A 181 -16.32 18.84 2.00
C ILE A 181 -17.24 18.08 1.03
N LYS A 182 -16.73 17.10 0.30
CA LYS A 182 -17.57 16.25 -0.56
C LYS A 182 -18.59 15.45 0.25
N THR A 183 -18.17 14.86 1.36
CA THR A 183 -19.05 14.10 2.26
C THR A 183 -20.20 14.97 2.76
N ASP A 184 -19.89 16.18 3.20
CA ASP A 184 -20.86 17.02 3.91
C ASP A 184 -21.71 17.88 2.97
N GLN A 185 -21.14 18.34 1.86
CA GLN A 185 -21.74 19.34 0.95
C GLN A 185 -21.91 18.85 -0.49
N GLY A 186 -21.48 17.62 -0.79
CA GLY A 186 -21.69 16.96 -2.08
C GLY A 186 -20.65 17.28 -3.16
N HIS A 187 -20.71 16.50 -4.25
CA HIS A 187 -19.76 16.56 -5.38
C HIS A 187 -19.68 17.93 -6.04
N SER A 188 -20.82 18.59 -6.26
CA SER A 188 -20.87 19.91 -6.89
C SER A 188 -20.11 20.96 -6.08
N LYS A 189 -20.21 20.92 -4.74
CA LYS A 189 -19.49 21.85 -3.88
C LYS A 189 -17.99 21.57 -3.89
N LEU A 190 -17.59 20.30 -3.80
CA LEU A 190 -16.19 19.91 -3.94
C LEU A 190 -15.58 20.46 -5.25
N ARG A 191 -16.27 20.25 -6.38
CA ARG A 191 -15.82 20.77 -7.68
C ARG A 191 -15.67 22.27 -7.66
N GLU A 192 -16.62 22.99 -7.10
CA GLU A 192 -16.50 24.44 -6.96
C GLU A 192 -15.23 24.84 -6.18
N VAL A 193 -15.00 24.21 -5.02
CA VAL A 193 -13.84 24.47 -4.16
C VAL A 193 -12.52 24.22 -4.88
N ILE A 194 -12.37 23.05 -5.53
CA ILE A 194 -11.14 22.69 -6.25
C ILE A 194 -10.86 23.69 -7.37
N PHE A 195 -11.85 23.99 -8.21
CA PHE A 195 -11.63 24.75 -9.45
C PHE A 195 -11.53 26.27 -9.23
N LYS A 196 -12.28 26.82 -8.26
CA LYS A 196 -12.32 28.28 -8.03
C LYS A 196 -11.46 28.74 -6.86
N TYR A 197 -11.40 27.98 -5.76
CA TYR A 197 -10.94 28.53 -4.47
C TYR A 197 -9.62 27.94 -3.93
N TYR A 198 -9.35 26.65 -4.15
CA TYR A 198 -8.18 26.00 -3.54
C TYR A 198 -6.83 26.45 -4.16
N GLY A 199 -6.83 26.79 -5.45
CA GLY A 199 -5.68 27.42 -6.12
C GLY A 199 -4.53 26.49 -6.53
N ASN A 200 -4.72 25.17 -6.52
CA ASN A 200 -3.72 24.20 -6.98
C ASN A 200 -4.07 23.70 -8.40
N ASN A 201 -3.28 24.10 -9.41
CA ASN A 201 -3.54 23.77 -10.82
C ASN A 201 -3.33 22.28 -11.14
N ASP A 202 -2.35 21.63 -10.50
CA ASP A 202 -2.06 20.21 -10.72
C ASP A 202 -3.21 19.35 -10.17
N LEU A 203 -3.72 19.69 -8.98
CA LEU A 203 -4.91 19.05 -8.42
C LEU A 203 -6.12 19.22 -9.35
N LYS A 204 -6.35 20.43 -9.88
CA LYS A 204 -7.44 20.67 -10.85
C LYS A 204 -7.29 19.78 -12.08
N LEU A 205 -6.07 19.67 -12.62
CA LEU A 205 -5.77 18.83 -13.78
C LEU A 205 -6.07 17.36 -13.49
N TYR A 206 -5.48 16.80 -12.43
CA TYR A 206 -5.66 15.38 -12.09
C TYR A 206 -7.10 15.04 -11.73
N TYR A 207 -7.79 15.93 -11.02
CA TYR A 207 -9.22 15.77 -10.75
C TYR A 207 -10.03 15.77 -12.04
N SER A 208 -9.76 16.70 -12.97
CA SER A 208 -10.46 16.76 -14.26
C SER A 208 -10.25 15.51 -15.12
N LEU A 209 -9.03 14.96 -15.12
CA LEU A 209 -8.68 13.76 -15.88
C LEU A 209 -9.40 12.51 -15.35
N LEU A 210 -9.62 12.45 -14.03
CA LEU A 210 -10.22 11.29 -13.38
C LEU A 210 -11.73 11.39 -13.19
N ASP A 211 -12.31 12.60 -13.14
CA ASP A 211 -13.75 12.86 -12.97
C ASP A 211 -14.49 12.68 -14.30
N VAL A 212 -14.36 11.47 -14.86
CA VAL A 212 -15.02 11.01 -16.07
C VAL A 212 -16.18 10.08 -15.73
N HIS A 213 -17.22 10.06 -16.57
CA HIS A 213 -18.44 9.29 -16.30
C HIS A 213 -18.18 7.77 -16.22
N ASP A 214 -17.24 7.25 -17.03
CA ASP A 214 -16.92 5.82 -17.02
C ASP A 214 -15.87 5.50 -15.94
N LYS A 215 -16.32 4.77 -14.90
CA LYS A 215 -15.46 4.33 -13.79
C LYS A 215 -14.29 3.45 -14.24
N LYS A 216 -14.43 2.63 -15.27
CA LYS A 216 -13.35 1.77 -15.78
C LYS A 216 -12.29 2.60 -16.49
N VAL A 217 -12.71 3.61 -17.24
CA VAL A 217 -11.78 4.54 -17.90
C VAL A 217 -11.03 5.37 -16.85
N SER A 218 -11.72 5.88 -15.84
CA SER A 218 -11.11 6.59 -14.71
C SER A 218 -10.03 5.74 -14.02
N GLU A 219 -10.34 4.48 -13.69
CA GLU A 219 -9.40 3.57 -13.05
C GLU A 219 -8.20 3.22 -13.94
N TYR A 220 -8.44 3.01 -15.25
CA TYR A 220 -7.38 2.77 -16.22
C TYR A 220 -6.42 3.98 -16.31
N LEU A 221 -6.97 5.19 -16.38
CA LEU A 221 -6.17 6.43 -16.40
C LEU A 221 -5.36 6.59 -15.12
N TYR A 222 -5.98 6.36 -13.96
CA TYR A 222 -5.30 6.40 -12.68
C TYR A 222 -4.09 5.45 -12.64
N ARG A 223 -4.29 4.17 -12.95
CA ARG A 223 -3.21 3.16 -12.90
C ARG A 223 -2.09 3.48 -13.88
N LYS A 224 -2.44 3.92 -15.09
CA LYS A 224 -1.46 4.32 -16.10
C LYS A 224 -0.61 5.50 -15.63
N LEU A 225 -1.24 6.53 -15.07
CA LEU A 225 -0.52 7.73 -14.61
C LEU A 225 0.31 7.43 -13.35
N MET A 226 -0.20 6.64 -12.42
CA MET A 226 0.51 6.30 -11.17
C MET A 226 1.87 5.67 -11.39
N LYS A 227 2.01 4.81 -12.41
CA LYS A 227 3.25 4.07 -12.67
C LYS A 227 4.42 4.99 -13.02
N ASP A 228 4.18 5.95 -13.91
CA ASP A 228 5.25 6.76 -14.52
C ASP A 228 5.42 8.13 -13.84
N SER A 229 4.52 8.48 -12.92
CA SER A 229 4.48 9.81 -12.34
C SER A 229 5.45 10.02 -11.17
N PRO A 230 6.04 11.22 -11.04
CA PRO A 230 6.72 11.67 -9.83
C PRO A 230 5.85 11.53 -8.57
N LYS A 231 6.49 11.48 -7.40
CA LYS A 231 5.81 11.26 -6.12
C LYS A 231 4.69 12.26 -5.81
N MET A 232 4.89 13.55 -6.11
CA MET A 232 3.87 14.59 -5.87
C MET A 232 2.65 14.39 -6.79
N ASP A 233 2.89 14.01 -8.03
CA ASP A 233 1.83 13.73 -9.00
C ASP A 233 1.02 12.49 -8.58
N ARG A 234 1.71 11.41 -8.18
CA ARG A 234 1.06 10.23 -7.59
C ARG A 234 0.22 10.57 -6.36
N PHE A 235 0.69 11.52 -5.55
CA PHE A 235 -0.03 11.99 -4.37
C PHE A 235 -1.34 12.67 -4.75
N LEU A 236 -1.30 13.62 -5.68
CA LEU A 236 -2.48 14.36 -6.14
C LEU A 236 -3.44 13.47 -6.95
N LEU A 237 -2.92 12.55 -7.75
CA LEU A 237 -3.70 11.53 -8.47
C LEU A 237 -4.46 10.62 -7.50
N THR A 238 -3.77 10.11 -6.47
CA THR A 238 -4.38 9.26 -5.44
C THR A 238 -5.45 10.02 -4.67
N ALA A 239 -5.16 11.26 -4.27
CA ALA A 239 -6.13 12.11 -3.60
C ALA A 239 -7.37 12.37 -4.47
N SER A 240 -7.17 12.71 -5.74
CA SER A 240 -8.25 12.96 -6.71
C SER A 240 -9.13 11.73 -6.89
N ARG A 241 -8.54 10.55 -7.11
CA ARG A 241 -9.26 9.29 -7.21
C ARG A 241 -10.08 9.01 -5.95
N SER A 242 -9.49 9.16 -4.77
CA SER A 242 -10.17 8.93 -3.50
C SER A 242 -11.38 9.85 -3.32
N MET A 243 -11.25 11.12 -3.68
CA MET A 243 -12.37 12.07 -3.68
C MET A 243 -13.46 11.66 -4.68
N ILE A 244 -13.12 11.27 -5.90
CA ILE A 244 -14.09 10.92 -6.94
C ILE A 244 -14.84 9.64 -6.60
N ARG A 245 -14.13 8.61 -6.10
CA ARG A 245 -14.67 7.28 -5.81
C ARG A 245 -15.35 7.14 -4.44
N ASP A 246 -15.46 8.23 -3.69
CA ASP A 246 -16.05 8.23 -2.34
C ASP A 246 -15.34 7.29 -1.36
N VAL A 247 -14.02 7.13 -1.52
CA VAL A 247 -13.19 6.36 -0.56
C VAL A 247 -13.34 6.97 0.83
N ASP A 248 -13.41 6.14 1.87
CA ASP A 248 -13.50 6.62 3.25
C ASP A 248 -12.30 7.51 3.62
N ILE A 249 -12.50 8.43 4.57
CA ILE A 249 -11.46 9.37 4.99
C ILE A 249 -10.27 8.64 5.62
N ILE A 250 -10.51 7.57 6.37
CA ILE A 250 -9.48 6.73 6.98
C ILE A 250 -8.68 6.02 5.88
N ASP A 251 -9.37 5.37 4.95
CA ASP A 251 -8.77 4.69 3.80
C ASP A 251 -7.89 5.66 3.00
N MET A 252 -8.42 6.85 2.71
CA MET A 252 -7.69 7.91 2.02
C MET A 252 -6.48 8.37 2.83
N HIS A 253 -6.58 8.49 4.15
CA HIS A 253 -5.45 8.87 5.02
C HIS A 253 -4.30 7.85 4.89
N TYR A 254 -4.61 6.55 4.90
CA TYR A 254 -3.61 5.51 4.80
C TYR A 254 -3.03 5.37 3.38
N LEU A 255 -3.85 5.52 2.34
CA LEU A 255 -3.39 5.62 0.95
C LEU A 255 -2.38 6.75 0.77
N LEU A 256 -2.69 7.95 1.27
CA LEU A 256 -1.79 9.09 1.18
C LEU A 256 -0.52 8.90 2.01
N ASN A 257 -0.58 8.24 3.17
CA ASN A 257 0.63 7.85 3.91
C ASN A 257 1.48 6.84 3.13
N GLY A 258 0.86 5.90 2.43
CA GLY A 258 1.52 4.97 1.51
C GLY A 258 2.27 5.70 0.41
N VAL A 259 1.62 6.64 -0.28
CA VAL A 259 2.28 7.46 -1.31
C VAL A 259 3.41 8.32 -0.75
N ILE A 260 3.27 8.86 0.47
CA ILE A 260 4.35 9.61 1.12
C ILE A 260 5.48 8.68 1.59
N GLY A 261 5.23 7.39 1.76
CA GLY A 261 6.17 6.46 2.38
C GLY A 261 6.33 6.73 3.88
N LYS A 262 5.25 7.14 4.55
CA LYS A 262 5.27 7.30 6.01
C LYS A 262 4.91 5.96 6.64
N TYR A 263 5.75 5.44 7.55
CA TYR A 263 5.29 4.42 8.49
C TYR A 263 4.29 5.06 9.46
N THR A 264 3.02 4.75 9.27
CA THR A 264 2.01 5.09 10.25
C THR A 264 1.87 3.93 11.20
N ASN A 265 2.01 4.19 12.49
CA ASN A 265 1.46 3.28 13.48
C ASN A 265 -0.07 3.40 13.33
N PHE A 266 -0.72 2.37 12.78
CA PHE A 266 -2.15 2.41 12.46
C PHE A 266 -3.04 2.54 13.70
N LEU A 267 -2.45 2.38 14.88
CA LEU A 267 -3.04 2.53 16.22
C LEU A 267 -3.17 4.00 16.71
N LYS A 268 -2.87 5.01 15.89
CA LYS A 268 -3.02 6.41 16.33
C LYS A 268 -4.49 6.75 16.63
N PRO A 269 -4.78 7.58 17.66
CA PRO A 269 -6.15 7.99 17.94
C PRO A 269 -6.73 8.77 16.75
N TYR A 270 -7.81 8.23 16.19
CA TYR A 270 -8.54 8.82 15.06
C TYR A 270 -8.97 10.28 15.30
N SER A 271 -9.19 10.66 16.56
CA SER A 271 -9.58 12.00 16.99
C SER A 271 -8.59 13.10 16.60
N GLU A 272 -7.29 12.84 16.63
CA GLU A 272 -6.27 13.84 16.23
C GLU A 272 -6.35 14.13 14.72
N VAL A 273 -6.56 13.08 13.92
CA VAL A 273 -6.67 13.19 12.46
C VAL A 273 -7.91 14.00 12.08
N ILE A 274 -9.06 13.71 12.69
CA ILE A 274 -10.31 14.44 12.44
C ILE A 274 -10.22 15.90 12.85
N THR A 275 -9.55 16.21 13.96
CA THR A 275 -9.37 17.60 14.41
C THR A 275 -8.56 18.40 13.39
N GLU A 276 -7.46 17.83 12.88
CA GLU A 276 -6.64 18.47 11.85
C GLU A 276 -7.44 18.66 10.54
N ILE A 277 -8.24 17.67 10.13
CA ILE A 277 -9.13 17.77 8.95
C ILE A 277 -10.12 18.92 9.08
N LYS A 278 -10.85 19.02 10.20
CA LYS A 278 -11.85 20.08 10.43
C LYS A 278 -11.22 21.47 10.40
N MET A 279 -10.03 21.62 10.99
CA MET A 279 -9.30 22.88 10.96
C MET A 279 -8.92 23.26 9.52
N ARG A 280 -8.40 22.31 8.72
CA ARG A 280 -8.08 22.55 7.30
C ARG A 280 -9.31 22.86 6.47
N GLU A 281 -10.43 22.19 6.72
CA GLU A 281 -11.70 22.45 6.05
C GLU A 281 -12.16 23.90 6.27
N GLN A 282 -12.17 24.36 7.52
CA GLN A 282 -12.52 25.74 7.86
C GLN A 282 -11.61 26.75 7.15
N GLU A 283 -10.30 26.50 7.11
CA GLU A 283 -9.36 27.35 6.39
C GLU A 283 -9.58 27.39 4.87
N ILE A 284 -10.04 26.28 4.27
CA ILE A 284 -10.33 26.23 2.84
C ILE A 284 -11.64 26.98 2.55
N LEU A 285 -12.67 26.74 3.36
CA LEU A 285 -13.99 27.34 3.18
C LEU A 285 -14.01 28.84 3.52
N SER A 286 -13.15 29.33 4.42
CA SER A 286 -13.06 30.76 4.72
C SER A 286 -12.61 31.60 3.53
N LYS A 287 -11.95 31.01 2.53
CA LYS A 287 -11.53 31.67 1.28
C LYS A 287 -12.66 31.86 0.26
N ILE A 288 -13.85 31.35 0.57
CA ILE A 288 -15.05 31.46 -0.28
C ILE A 288 -15.84 32.72 0.06
N GLN A 289 -15.61 33.29 1.26
CA GLN A 289 -16.20 34.54 1.74
C GLN A 289 -15.52 35.76 1.11
#